data_AF-G3JA73-F1
#
_entry.id   AF-G3JA73-F1
#
_cell.length_a   1.000
_cell.length_b   1.000
_cell.length_c   1.000
_cell.angle_alpha   90.00
_cell.angle_beta   90.00
_cell.angle_gamma   90.00
#
_symmetry.space_group_name_H-M   'P 1'
#
loop_
_entity.id
_entity.type
_entity.pdbx_description
1 polymer ?
#
loop_
_entity_poly.entity_id
_entity_poly.type
_entity_poly.pdbx_seq_one_letter_code
_entity_poly.pdbx_strand_id
1 'polypeptide(L)'
;MFDATHFKAPSWRRIVLLCLPMLVAAQSEPELAKFGDVIPVLGKMVRTDQDFVDGFVLDLFSPKNRTAVVTQNTSPLSGSFVSGSTGEGFINLSKYSWVIKFNESATDLIAKVELPYDPVALAKEGVEPANTYVGTLAADKKSWVVSEAQRNVHVTENKTRIIKMTSMDGEYMLLGRKSIDTSNIFVQYGQGVTRTVNVTGGADKIQEAEFVDGLRFSIQSTKPFTLNADIPFGVAAESLPESHKSLMLRSNVVSLPDSFYWKVNSTAPTSAVAVNMTFPVNPALLQQLVGPEAAKHAHLVVAKRAVDAPAATRFQPLKGQHFDKCNRVIHVGGLTAVDGQYVVLVAAKAEGKCGKTKGGEKEEQGRAAACTTQSAAPTTAKDSETVAPVPQVNAATAPGYLGASWLLLLGLFVL
;
A
#
# COMPACT_ATOMS: atom_id res chain seq x y z
N MET A 1 -63.34 -35.47 77.17
CA MET A 1 -64.79 -35.49 76.87
C MET A 1 -64.95 -34.99 75.44
N PHE A 2 -65.63 -35.79 74.62
CA PHE A 2 -65.78 -35.73 73.16
C PHE A 2 -64.59 -36.16 72.29
N ASP A 3 -65.01 -36.90 71.28
CA ASP A 3 -64.39 -37.96 70.51
C ASP A 3 -64.70 -37.68 69.03
N ALA A 4 -63.96 -38.36 68.16
CA ALA A 4 -64.28 -38.68 66.78
C ALA A 4 -64.21 -37.56 65.72
N THR A 5 -63.40 -37.74 64.68
CA THR A 5 -63.84 -38.46 63.46
C THR A 5 -62.79 -38.45 62.34
N HIS A 6 -62.83 -39.56 61.59
CA HIS A 6 -62.11 -39.91 60.37
C HIS A 6 -62.13 -38.86 59.24
N PHE A 7 -61.05 -38.81 58.45
CA PHE A 7 -61.15 -38.53 57.01
C PHE A 7 -60.18 -39.39 56.18
N LYS A 8 -60.75 -40.01 55.12
CA LYS A 8 -60.12 -40.95 54.19
C LYS A 8 -59.30 -40.23 53.11
N ALA A 9 -58.20 -40.86 52.69
CA ALA A 9 -57.44 -40.51 51.50
C ALA A 9 -58.18 -40.88 50.19
N PRO A 10 -57.78 -40.28 49.05
CA PRO A 10 -57.64 -41.10 47.85
C PRO A 10 -56.40 -40.80 46.97
N SER A 11 -55.78 -41.90 46.53
CA SER A 11 -55.37 -42.16 45.13
C SER A 11 -54.33 -41.23 44.48
N TRP A 12 -53.04 -41.54 44.69
CA TRP A 12 -51.95 -41.06 43.82
C TRP A 12 -51.87 -41.92 42.55
N ARG A 13 -52.20 -41.30 41.42
CA ARG A 13 -51.94 -41.84 40.08
C ARG A 13 -50.43 -41.88 39.83
N ARG A 14 -49.94 -43.05 39.40
CA ARG A 14 -48.57 -43.27 38.91
C ARG A 14 -48.32 -42.40 37.68
N ILE A 15 -47.46 -41.39 37.82
CA ILE A 15 -46.86 -40.70 36.67
C ILE A 15 -45.67 -41.55 36.22
N VAL A 16 -45.82 -42.22 35.09
CA VAL A 16 -44.71 -42.89 34.40
C VAL A 16 -43.97 -41.82 33.62
N LEU A 17 -42.80 -41.41 34.13
CA LEU A 17 -41.89 -40.49 33.46
C LEU A 17 -41.15 -41.28 32.36
N LEU A 18 -41.55 -41.09 31.10
CA LEU A 18 -40.84 -41.62 29.93
C LEU A 18 -39.54 -40.79 29.75
N CYS A 19 -38.40 -41.31 30.20
CA CYS A 19 -37.09 -40.78 29.85
C CYS A 19 -36.73 -41.24 28.43
N LEU A 20 -37.00 -40.41 27.42
CA LEU A 20 -36.37 -40.57 26.11
C LEU A 20 -34.90 -40.12 26.21
N PRO A 21 -33.92 -40.93 25.78
CA PRO A 21 -32.56 -40.43 25.59
C PRO A 21 -32.58 -39.46 24.40
N MET A 22 -32.39 -38.17 24.67
CA MET A 22 -32.01 -37.22 23.62
C MET A 22 -30.67 -37.67 23.05
N LEU A 23 -30.70 -38.20 21.84
CA LEU A 23 -29.51 -38.45 21.04
C LEU A 23 -28.98 -37.07 20.60
N VAL A 24 -28.07 -36.49 21.38
CA VAL A 24 -27.31 -35.32 20.95
C VAL A 24 -26.34 -35.80 19.88
N ALA A 25 -26.66 -35.53 18.61
CA ALA A 25 -25.69 -35.64 17.54
C ALA A 25 -24.59 -34.61 17.81
N ALA A 26 -23.43 -35.08 18.28
CA ALA A 26 -22.23 -34.25 18.33
C ALA A 26 -21.94 -33.79 16.89
N GLN A 27 -22.19 -32.52 16.60
CA GLN A 27 -21.68 -31.90 15.39
C GLN A 27 -20.16 -31.93 15.53
N SER A 28 -19.49 -32.74 14.71
CA SER A 28 -18.05 -32.67 14.58
C SER A 28 -17.69 -31.26 14.18
N GLU A 29 -16.84 -30.60 14.97
CA GLU A 29 -16.23 -29.32 14.61
C GLU A 29 -15.67 -29.42 13.18
N PRO A 30 -15.85 -28.40 12.33
CA PRO A 30 -15.33 -28.42 10.97
C PRO A 30 -13.82 -28.65 11.00
N GLU A 31 -13.34 -29.67 10.29
CA GLU A 31 -11.90 -29.96 10.21
C GLU A 31 -11.19 -28.76 9.57
N LEU A 32 -10.15 -28.27 10.24
CA LEU A 32 -9.30 -27.19 9.73
C LEU A 32 -8.56 -27.67 8.46
N ALA A 33 -8.51 -26.81 7.45
CA ALA A 33 -7.83 -27.14 6.20
C ALA A 33 -6.30 -27.23 6.38
N LYS A 34 -5.68 -28.13 5.62
CA LYS A 34 -4.22 -28.27 5.51
C LYS A 34 -3.74 -27.61 4.23
N PHE A 35 -2.46 -27.25 4.21
CA PHE A 35 -1.82 -26.78 2.99
C PHE A 35 -1.83 -27.86 1.91
N GLY A 36 -2.21 -27.47 0.70
CA GLY A 36 -2.38 -28.36 -0.44
C GLY A 36 -3.80 -28.92 -0.60
N ASP A 37 -4.68 -28.76 0.39
CA ASP A 37 -6.09 -29.14 0.26
C ASP A 37 -6.79 -28.29 -0.82
N VAL A 38 -7.75 -28.91 -1.51
CA VAL A 38 -8.61 -28.23 -2.49
C VAL A 38 -9.81 -27.65 -1.75
N ILE A 39 -9.83 -26.33 -1.60
CA ILE A 39 -10.88 -25.60 -0.89
C ILE A 39 -12.02 -25.28 -1.86
N PRO A 40 -13.25 -25.75 -1.60
CA PRO A 40 -14.41 -25.36 -2.39
C PRO A 40 -14.77 -23.89 -2.11
N VAL A 41 -14.88 -23.09 -3.17
CA VAL A 41 -15.34 -21.71 -3.11
C VAL A 41 -16.76 -21.64 -3.65
N LEU A 42 -17.69 -21.26 -2.77
CA LEU A 42 -19.11 -21.22 -3.06
C LEU A 42 -19.44 -20.02 -3.95
N GLY A 43 -20.19 -20.29 -5.02
CA GLY A 43 -20.70 -19.28 -5.95
C GLY A 43 -21.97 -18.60 -5.44
N LYS A 44 -22.59 -17.81 -6.31
CA LYS A 44 -23.84 -17.06 -6.02
C LYS A 44 -23.72 -16.14 -4.81
N MET A 45 -22.52 -15.63 -4.53
CA MET A 45 -22.20 -14.79 -3.38
C MET A 45 -22.56 -15.45 -2.05
N VAL A 46 -22.43 -16.77 -1.95
CA VAL A 46 -22.45 -17.46 -0.66
C VAL A 46 -21.08 -17.32 0.00
N ARG A 47 -21.07 -17.02 1.31
CA ARG A 47 -19.83 -16.85 2.08
C ARG A 47 -19.06 -18.18 2.12
N THR A 48 -17.78 -18.14 1.76
CA THR A 48 -16.82 -19.20 2.01
C THR A 48 -15.89 -18.70 3.12
N ASP A 49 -15.91 -19.37 4.27
CA ASP A 49 -15.09 -19.06 5.44
C ASP A 49 -14.28 -20.33 5.77
N GLN A 50 -12.97 -20.27 5.61
CA GLN A 50 -12.08 -21.42 5.75
C GLN A 50 -10.89 -21.06 6.62
N ASP A 51 -10.84 -21.71 7.79
CA ASP A 51 -9.69 -21.69 8.69
C ASP A 51 -8.70 -22.81 8.35
N PHE A 52 -7.41 -22.51 8.47
CA PHE A 52 -6.31 -23.45 8.28
C PHE A 52 -5.68 -23.83 9.62
N VAL A 53 -5.00 -24.98 9.63
CA VAL A 53 -4.32 -25.53 10.83
C VAL A 53 -3.27 -24.61 11.44
N ASP A 54 -2.73 -23.66 10.69
CA ASP A 54 -1.73 -22.68 11.14
C ASP A 54 -2.35 -21.37 11.64
N GLY A 55 -3.68 -21.21 11.55
CA GLY A 55 -4.42 -20.01 11.91
C GLY A 55 -4.65 -19.02 10.75
N PHE A 56 -4.21 -19.34 9.53
CA PHE A 56 -4.56 -18.59 8.33
C PHE A 56 -6.05 -18.71 8.02
N VAL A 57 -6.67 -17.62 7.54
CA VAL A 57 -8.11 -17.60 7.21
C VAL A 57 -8.36 -17.02 5.83
N LEU A 58 -9.21 -17.70 5.07
CA LEU A 58 -9.85 -17.21 3.86
C LEU A 58 -11.32 -16.86 4.16
N ASP A 59 -11.72 -15.63 3.88
CA ASP A 59 -13.13 -15.23 3.94
C ASP A 59 -13.50 -14.44 2.69
N LEU A 60 -14.40 -15.00 1.89
CA LEU A 60 -14.69 -14.49 0.57
C LEU A 60 -16.13 -14.79 0.12
N PHE A 61 -16.57 -13.99 -0.84
CA PHE A 61 -17.78 -14.19 -1.62
C PHE A 61 -17.40 -14.23 -3.10
N SER A 62 -17.92 -15.23 -3.82
CA SER A 62 -17.68 -15.39 -5.26
C SER A 62 -19.01 -15.43 -6.03
N PRO A 63 -19.12 -14.79 -7.21
CA PRO A 63 -20.28 -14.95 -8.08
C PRO A 63 -20.45 -16.38 -8.63
N LYS A 64 -19.35 -17.14 -8.76
CA LYS A 64 -19.30 -18.48 -9.38
C LYS A 64 -18.66 -19.51 -8.44
N ASN A 65 -19.01 -20.78 -8.61
CA ASN A 65 -18.32 -21.87 -7.91
C ASN A 65 -16.90 -21.99 -8.44
N ARG A 66 -15.92 -22.03 -7.54
CA ARG A 66 -14.49 -22.14 -7.86
C ARG A 66 -13.82 -23.11 -6.89
N THR A 67 -12.54 -23.40 -7.11
CA THR A 67 -11.70 -24.01 -6.09
C THR A 67 -10.44 -23.20 -5.88
N ALA A 68 -9.92 -23.20 -4.66
CA ALA A 68 -8.66 -22.59 -4.30
C ALA A 68 -7.75 -23.61 -3.63
N VAL A 69 -6.44 -23.48 -3.83
CA VAL A 69 -5.41 -24.24 -3.12
C VAL A 69 -4.48 -23.25 -2.45
N VAL A 70 -4.17 -23.49 -1.18
CA VAL A 70 -3.21 -22.70 -0.41
C VAL A 70 -1.98 -23.56 -0.16
N THR A 71 -0.80 -23.03 -0.49
CA THR A 71 0.49 -23.71 -0.26
C THR A 71 1.45 -22.79 0.48
N GLN A 72 2.54 -23.36 1.00
CA GLN A 72 3.57 -22.60 1.70
C GLN A 72 4.79 -22.43 0.80
N ASN A 73 5.34 -21.22 0.74
CA ASN A 73 6.68 -20.99 0.23
C ASN A 73 7.64 -20.77 1.42
N THR A 74 8.53 -21.73 1.65
CA THR A 74 9.49 -21.75 2.77
C THR A 74 10.76 -20.93 2.49
N SER A 75 10.91 -20.37 1.29
CA SER A 75 11.99 -19.46 0.91
C SER A 75 11.40 -18.17 0.33
N PRO A 76 10.62 -17.42 1.14
CA PRO A 76 9.98 -16.20 0.69
C PRO A 76 11.02 -15.09 0.43
N LEU A 77 10.62 -14.09 -0.36
CA LEU A 77 11.38 -12.85 -0.48
C LEU A 77 11.57 -12.21 0.90
N SER A 78 12.74 -11.61 1.13
CA SER A 78 13.01 -10.88 2.37
C SER A 78 12.04 -9.71 2.56
N GLY A 79 11.56 -9.53 3.78
CA GLY A 79 10.72 -8.41 4.19
C GLY A 79 11.43 -7.07 4.15
N SER A 80 12.73 -7.02 3.84
CA SER A 80 13.46 -5.76 3.66
C SER A 80 13.08 -4.99 2.39
N PHE A 81 12.31 -5.61 1.48
CA PHE A 81 11.89 -5.03 0.21
C PHE A 81 10.38 -4.88 0.19
N VAL A 82 9.89 -3.73 0.64
CA VAL A 82 8.46 -3.41 0.72
C VAL A 82 8.18 -2.11 -0.03
N SER A 83 7.12 -2.11 -0.83
CA SER A 83 6.55 -0.94 -1.48
C SER A 83 5.09 -0.72 -1.01
N GLY A 84 4.53 0.46 -1.27
CA GLY A 84 3.14 0.78 -0.91
C GLY A 84 2.91 1.23 0.54
N SER A 85 3.97 1.34 1.34
CA SER A 85 3.96 1.99 2.66
C SER A 85 5.12 3.00 2.75
N THR A 86 4.94 4.04 3.54
CA THR A 86 5.97 5.05 3.84
C THR A 86 6.57 4.73 5.21
N GLY A 87 7.86 4.39 5.30
CA GLY A 87 8.43 3.95 6.58
C GLY A 87 9.71 3.14 6.50
N GLU A 88 10.53 3.22 7.56
CA GLU A 88 11.78 2.45 7.63
C GLU A 88 11.53 0.98 8.01
N GLY A 89 12.23 0.09 7.29
CA GLY A 89 12.63 -1.25 7.74
C GLY A 89 11.51 -2.22 8.09
N PHE A 90 11.01 -2.95 7.09
CA PHE A 90 10.18 -4.13 7.33
C PHE A 90 11.03 -5.39 7.54
N ILE A 91 10.48 -6.32 8.32
CA ILE A 91 11.02 -7.66 8.55
C ILE A 91 9.94 -8.72 8.31
N ASN A 92 10.35 -9.93 7.96
CA ASN A 92 9.45 -11.08 7.94
C ASN A 92 9.12 -11.50 9.37
N LEU A 93 7.85 -11.69 9.66
CA LEU A 93 7.39 -12.19 10.95
C LEU A 93 6.93 -13.64 10.88
N SER A 94 6.64 -14.15 9.68
CA SER A 94 6.39 -15.58 9.44
C SER A 94 7.59 -16.26 8.78
N LYS A 95 7.73 -17.56 9.01
CA LYS A 95 8.81 -18.40 8.47
C LYS A 95 8.62 -18.74 6.98
N TYR A 96 7.42 -18.57 6.48
CA TYR A 96 7.00 -18.86 5.12
C TYR A 96 5.95 -17.83 4.69
N SER A 97 5.68 -17.75 3.39
CA SER A 97 4.56 -17.04 2.81
C SER A 97 3.46 -18.02 2.38
N TRP A 98 2.23 -17.51 2.31
CA TRP A 98 1.05 -18.23 1.85
C TRP A 98 0.85 -17.95 0.37
N VAL A 99 0.81 -18.99 -0.46
CA VAL A 99 0.51 -18.89 -1.89
C VAL A 99 -0.89 -19.40 -2.13
N ILE A 100 -1.80 -18.50 -2.51
CA ILE A 100 -3.18 -18.81 -2.86
C ILE A 100 -3.29 -18.89 -4.38
N LYS A 101 -3.87 -19.99 -4.86
CA LYS A 101 -4.12 -20.20 -6.29
C LYS A 101 -5.53 -20.72 -6.53
N PHE A 102 -6.30 -20.01 -7.34
CA PHE A 102 -7.59 -20.45 -7.85
C PHE A 102 -7.43 -21.32 -9.09
N ASN A 103 -8.42 -22.16 -9.36
CA ASN A 103 -8.49 -22.96 -10.57
C ASN A 103 -8.76 -22.12 -11.85
N GLU A 104 -9.30 -20.91 -11.69
CA GLU A 104 -9.52 -19.92 -12.75
C GLU A 104 -9.33 -18.50 -12.22
N SER A 105 -9.10 -17.53 -13.12
CA SER A 105 -8.90 -16.12 -12.76
C SER A 105 -10.06 -15.56 -11.93
N ALA A 106 -9.79 -15.15 -10.69
CA ALA A 106 -10.78 -14.63 -9.75
C ALA A 106 -10.54 -13.15 -9.45
N THR A 107 -11.09 -12.25 -10.27
CA THR A 107 -10.95 -10.77 -10.13
C THR A 107 -12.27 -10.07 -9.79
N ASP A 108 -13.29 -10.84 -9.46
CA ASP A 108 -14.68 -10.48 -9.19
C ASP A 108 -15.12 -10.88 -7.77
N LEU A 109 -14.16 -11.08 -6.87
CA LEU A 109 -14.43 -11.49 -5.49
C LEU A 109 -14.81 -10.30 -4.61
N ILE A 110 -15.41 -10.59 -3.47
CA ILE A 110 -15.36 -9.70 -2.29
C ILE A 110 -14.68 -10.52 -1.20
N ALA A 111 -13.44 -10.17 -0.86
CA ALA A 111 -12.64 -11.02 -0.01
C ALA A 111 -11.80 -10.27 1.01
N LYS A 112 -11.35 -11.03 2.00
CA LYS A 112 -10.27 -10.70 2.93
C LYS A 112 -9.42 -11.93 3.19
N VAL A 113 -8.15 -11.69 3.52
CA VAL A 113 -7.22 -12.70 4.04
C VAL A 113 -6.80 -12.29 5.45
N GLU A 114 -6.65 -13.27 6.34
CA GLU A 114 -6.18 -13.04 7.71
C GLU A 114 -4.94 -13.89 7.99
N LEU A 115 -3.82 -13.22 8.29
CA LEU A 115 -2.58 -13.87 8.69
C LEU A 115 -2.46 -13.87 10.22
N PRO A 116 -2.15 -15.02 10.84
CA PRO A 116 -1.93 -15.12 12.27
C PRO A 116 -0.55 -14.56 12.64
N TYR A 117 -0.43 -13.92 13.81
CA TYR A 117 0.84 -13.52 14.39
C TYR A 117 1.01 -14.07 15.81
N ASP A 118 2.26 -14.30 16.22
CA ASP A 118 2.59 -14.66 17.61
C ASP A 118 3.06 -13.41 18.37
N PRO A 119 2.30 -12.91 19.37
CA PRO A 119 2.66 -11.71 20.12
C PRO A 119 4.01 -11.84 20.85
N VAL A 120 4.42 -13.05 21.24
CA VAL A 120 5.72 -13.28 21.89
C VAL A 120 6.85 -13.17 20.88
N ALA A 121 6.66 -13.69 19.66
CA ALA A 121 7.63 -13.53 18.57
C ALA A 121 7.74 -12.07 18.12
N LEU A 122 6.62 -11.35 18.02
CA LEU A 122 6.59 -9.91 17.72
C LEU A 122 7.41 -9.11 18.74
N ALA A 123 7.16 -9.35 20.04
CA ALA A 123 7.87 -8.64 21.11
C ALA A 123 9.38 -8.91 21.09
N LYS A 124 9.81 -10.15 20.80
CA LYS A 124 11.23 -10.50 20.62
C LYS A 124 11.88 -9.73 19.47
N GLU A 125 11.12 -9.49 18.41
CA GLU A 125 11.57 -8.70 17.27
C GLU A 125 11.45 -7.18 17.48
N GLY A 126 10.85 -6.73 18.58
CA GLY A 126 10.60 -5.31 18.84
C GLY A 126 9.54 -4.71 17.90
N VAL A 127 8.55 -5.52 17.49
CA VAL A 127 7.43 -5.09 16.66
C VAL A 127 6.15 -5.05 17.51
N GLU A 128 5.46 -3.91 17.49
CA GLU A 128 4.13 -3.80 18.10
C GLU A 128 3.06 -4.51 17.25
N PRO A 129 2.05 -5.17 17.83
CA PRO A 129 0.97 -5.80 17.08
C PRO A 129 0.28 -4.86 16.07
N ALA A 130 0.13 -3.58 16.43
CA ALA A 130 -0.43 -2.55 15.56
C ALA A 130 0.43 -2.23 14.31
N ASN A 131 1.71 -2.61 14.33
CA ASN A 131 2.68 -2.43 13.24
C ASN A 131 2.92 -3.74 12.47
N THR A 132 1.91 -4.61 12.44
CA THR A 132 1.88 -5.78 11.56
C THR A 132 1.13 -5.45 10.27
N TYR A 133 1.58 -6.06 9.18
CA TYR A 133 1.07 -5.84 7.84
C TYR A 133 1.00 -7.17 7.09
N VAL A 134 0.05 -7.28 6.18
CA VAL A 134 0.06 -8.34 5.17
C VAL A 134 0.70 -7.74 3.92
N GLY A 135 1.81 -8.31 3.49
CA GLY A 135 2.46 -7.98 2.23
C GLY A 135 1.98 -8.92 1.12
N THR A 136 1.65 -8.38 -0.04
CA THR A 136 1.35 -9.16 -1.25
C THR A 136 2.56 -9.12 -2.18
N LEU A 137 3.02 -10.25 -2.70
CA LEU A 137 4.16 -10.27 -3.61
C LEU A 137 3.84 -9.47 -4.89
N ALA A 138 4.70 -8.51 -5.23
CA ALA A 138 4.57 -7.73 -6.45
C ALA A 138 4.62 -8.63 -7.69
N ALA A 139 4.02 -8.18 -8.79
CA ALA A 139 3.97 -8.95 -10.04
C ALA A 139 5.39 -9.25 -10.62
N ASP A 140 6.37 -8.39 -10.35
CA ASP A 140 7.77 -8.58 -10.73
C ASP A 140 8.55 -9.50 -9.78
N LYS A 141 7.93 -9.91 -8.66
CA LYS A 141 8.47 -10.73 -7.58
C LYS A 141 9.69 -10.14 -6.87
N LYS A 142 9.89 -8.82 -6.93
CA LYS A 142 11.07 -8.15 -6.36
C LYS A 142 10.79 -7.42 -5.06
N SER A 143 9.52 -7.20 -4.71
CA SER A 143 9.13 -6.60 -3.45
C SER A 143 7.82 -7.19 -2.94
N TRP A 144 7.58 -7.06 -1.65
CA TRP A 144 6.24 -7.13 -1.09
C TRP A 144 5.55 -5.77 -1.26
N VAL A 145 4.25 -5.78 -1.48
CA VAL A 145 3.40 -4.59 -1.57
C VAL A 145 2.51 -4.58 -0.34
N VAL A 146 2.56 -3.51 0.45
CA VAL A 146 1.69 -3.27 1.59
C VAL A 146 0.66 -2.21 1.22
N SER A 147 -0.57 -2.36 1.71
CA SER A 147 -1.66 -1.40 1.50
C SER A 147 -2.19 -0.93 2.85
N GLU A 148 -1.88 0.31 3.23
CA GLU A 148 -2.35 0.87 4.50
C GLU A 148 -3.85 1.14 4.51
N ALA A 149 -4.42 1.52 3.36
CA ALA A 149 -5.85 1.80 3.20
C ALA A 149 -6.74 0.53 3.32
N GLN A 150 -6.15 -0.65 3.13
CA GLN A 150 -6.83 -1.94 3.23
C GLN A 150 -6.39 -2.75 4.45
N ARG A 151 -5.49 -2.22 5.28
CA ARG A 151 -5.00 -2.88 6.49
C ARG A 151 -6.06 -2.86 7.59
N ASN A 152 -6.23 -4.00 8.26
CA ASN A 152 -6.93 -4.08 9.53
C ASN A 152 -6.18 -5.03 10.48
N VAL A 153 -5.93 -4.60 11.72
CA VAL A 153 -5.28 -5.43 12.75
C VAL A 153 -6.32 -5.76 13.80
N HIS A 154 -6.46 -7.05 14.12
CA HIS A 154 -7.35 -7.51 15.16
C HIS A 154 -6.56 -8.07 16.35
N VAL A 155 -6.33 -7.19 17.33
CA VAL A 155 -5.41 -7.45 18.44
C VAL A 155 -5.88 -8.61 19.33
N THR A 156 -7.18 -8.73 19.57
CA THR A 156 -7.76 -9.77 20.43
C THR A 156 -7.61 -11.18 19.84
N GLU A 157 -7.64 -11.30 18.50
CA GLU A 157 -7.53 -12.58 17.79
C GLU A 157 -6.11 -12.88 17.31
N ASN A 158 -5.17 -11.96 17.54
CA ASN A 158 -3.81 -12.02 17.03
C ASN A 158 -3.72 -12.20 15.50
N LYS A 159 -4.49 -11.41 14.75
CA LYS A 159 -4.58 -11.48 13.28
C LYS A 159 -4.34 -10.14 12.60
N THR A 160 -3.70 -10.19 11.44
CA THR A 160 -3.51 -9.04 10.53
C THR A 160 -4.20 -9.33 9.20
N ARG A 161 -4.92 -8.34 8.66
CA ARG A 161 -5.85 -8.54 7.55
C ARG A 161 -5.62 -7.56 6.40
N ILE A 162 -5.89 -8.02 5.19
CA ILE A 162 -6.23 -7.17 4.03
C ILE A 162 -7.73 -7.32 3.77
N ILE A 163 -8.44 -6.20 3.67
CA ILE A 163 -9.88 -6.19 3.36
C ILE A 163 -10.14 -5.58 1.97
N LYS A 164 -11.38 -5.69 1.49
CA LYS A 164 -11.84 -5.12 0.21
C LYS A 164 -11.06 -5.66 -0.99
N MET A 165 -10.68 -6.93 -0.94
CA MET A 165 -9.97 -7.58 -2.04
C MET A 165 -10.98 -8.00 -3.12
N THR A 166 -10.66 -7.70 -4.37
CA THR A 166 -11.42 -8.19 -5.53
C THR A 166 -10.77 -9.40 -6.21
N SER A 167 -9.53 -9.72 -5.82
CA SER A 167 -8.80 -10.91 -6.21
C SER A 167 -7.95 -11.41 -5.05
N MET A 168 -7.69 -12.71 -5.00
CA MET A 168 -6.84 -13.32 -3.97
C MET A 168 -5.73 -14.20 -4.52
N ASP A 169 -5.64 -14.40 -5.84
CA ASP A 169 -4.49 -15.09 -6.44
C ASP A 169 -3.21 -14.33 -6.12
N GLY A 170 -2.22 -15.02 -5.53
CA GLY A 170 -0.96 -14.39 -5.18
C GLY A 170 -0.25 -15.04 -4.00
N GLU A 171 0.84 -14.40 -3.60
CA GLU A 171 1.66 -14.80 -2.46
C GLU A 171 1.61 -13.71 -1.38
N TYR A 172 1.43 -14.12 -0.13
CA TYR A 172 1.19 -13.24 1.01
C TYR A 172 2.20 -13.52 2.13
N MET A 173 2.66 -12.48 2.81
CA MET A 173 3.65 -12.54 3.88
C MET A 173 3.20 -11.72 5.08
N LEU A 174 3.42 -12.22 6.29
CA LEU A 174 3.26 -11.40 7.49
C LEU A 174 4.54 -10.57 7.67
N LEU A 175 4.37 -9.25 7.62
CA LEU A 175 5.43 -8.28 7.72
C LEU A 175 5.28 -7.44 8.98
N GLY A 176 6.40 -7.09 9.58
CA GLY A 176 6.47 -6.29 10.79
C GLY A 176 7.37 -5.09 10.59
N ARG A 177 7.00 -3.97 11.21
CA ARG A 177 7.81 -2.76 11.22
C ARG A 177 8.23 -2.44 12.65
N LYS A 178 9.54 -2.33 12.89
CA LYS A 178 10.11 -2.07 14.24
C LYS A 178 9.96 -0.62 14.68
N SER A 179 9.85 0.33 13.75
CA SER A 179 9.64 1.72 14.13
C SER A 179 8.28 1.84 14.82
N ILE A 180 8.26 2.45 16.00
CA ILE A 180 7.05 2.96 16.64
C ILE A 180 6.48 4.00 15.69
N ASP A 181 5.46 3.62 14.92
CA ASP A 181 4.99 4.52 13.91
C ASP A 181 4.18 5.65 14.51
N THR A 182 4.88 6.75 14.76
CA THR A 182 4.34 8.10 14.69
C THR A 182 4.39 8.63 13.25
N SER A 183 4.75 7.81 12.24
CA SER A 183 4.75 8.30 10.86
C SER A 183 3.33 8.57 10.40
N ASN A 184 3.13 9.84 10.09
CA ASN A 184 1.94 10.34 9.50
C ASN A 184 1.77 9.65 8.15
N ILE A 185 0.63 8.97 8.01
CA ILE A 185 0.05 8.40 6.78
C ILE A 185 -0.03 9.45 5.65
N PHE A 186 0.20 10.73 5.98
CA PHE A 186 0.48 11.80 5.06
C PHE A 186 1.52 12.76 5.66
N VAL A 187 2.65 12.96 4.99
CA VAL A 187 3.60 14.01 5.42
C VAL A 187 2.93 15.37 5.20
N GLN A 188 2.68 16.10 6.29
CA GLN A 188 2.23 17.49 6.19
C GLN A 188 3.36 18.35 5.65
N TYR A 189 3.03 19.35 4.85
CA TYR A 189 3.99 20.37 4.45
C TYR A 189 4.51 21.17 5.64
N GLY A 190 5.76 21.60 5.57
CA GLY A 190 6.39 22.42 6.61
C GLY A 190 7.65 21.78 7.18
N GLN A 191 8.34 22.53 8.03
CA GLN A 191 9.57 22.07 8.69
C GLN A 191 9.26 21.32 9.99
N GLY A 192 10.07 20.33 10.35
CA GLY A 192 9.99 19.59 11.63
C GLY A 192 10.10 18.07 11.48
N VAL A 193 10.40 17.38 12.59
CA VAL A 193 10.67 15.92 12.61
C VAL A 193 9.49 15.10 12.09
N THR A 194 8.25 15.52 12.36
CA THR A 194 7.01 14.84 11.90
C THR A 194 6.60 15.19 10.47
N ARG A 195 7.34 16.10 9.82
CA ARG A 195 7.08 16.64 8.46
C ARG A 195 8.23 16.37 7.49
N THR A 196 9.18 15.56 7.92
CA THR A 196 10.37 15.21 7.16
C THR A 196 10.32 13.73 6.80
N VAL A 197 10.55 13.42 5.53
CA VAL A 197 10.75 12.07 5.02
C VAL A 197 12.17 11.64 5.33
N ASN A 198 12.34 10.51 6.02
CA ASN A 198 13.65 9.90 6.24
C ASN A 198 13.91 8.86 5.13
N VAL A 199 14.94 9.09 4.33
CA VAL A 199 15.42 8.15 3.32
C VAL A 199 16.63 7.41 3.90
N THR A 200 16.53 6.11 4.10
CA THR A 200 17.57 5.30 4.75
C THR A 200 18.72 4.88 3.84
N GLY A 201 18.57 5.04 2.53
CA GLY A 201 19.52 4.59 1.52
C GLY A 201 19.52 3.06 1.27
N GLY A 202 20.42 2.63 0.39
CA GLY A 202 20.56 1.26 -0.15
C GLY A 202 20.62 1.26 -1.67
N ALA A 203 21.73 0.77 -2.24
CA ALA A 203 22.02 0.85 -3.69
C ALA A 203 20.90 0.29 -4.58
N ASP A 204 20.20 -0.77 -4.12
CA ASP A 204 19.12 -1.43 -4.84
C ASP A 204 17.73 -1.25 -4.18
N LYS A 205 17.61 -0.28 -3.25
CA LYS A 205 16.38 -0.07 -2.48
C LYS A 205 15.63 1.16 -2.99
N ILE A 206 14.36 0.96 -3.33
CA ILE A 206 13.42 2.05 -3.61
C ILE A 206 12.63 2.33 -2.34
N GLN A 207 12.51 3.60 -1.97
CA GLN A 207 11.73 4.10 -0.84
C GLN A 207 10.63 5.03 -1.34
N GLU A 208 9.42 4.82 -0.86
CA GLU A 208 8.26 5.62 -1.23
C GLU A 208 7.93 6.65 -0.15
N ALA A 209 7.50 7.83 -0.56
CA ALA A 209 7.01 8.88 0.35
C ALA A 209 5.83 9.62 -0.28
N GLU A 210 4.79 9.94 0.50
CA GLU A 210 3.58 10.63 0.02
C GLU A 210 3.20 11.78 0.97
N PHE A 211 2.94 12.95 0.39
CA PHE A 211 2.48 14.14 1.11
C PHE A 211 0.96 14.24 1.09
N VAL A 212 0.38 15.03 2.00
CA VAL A 212 -1.08 15.20 2.19
C VAL A 212 -1.89 15.55 0.95
N ASP A 213 -1.28 16.12 -0.10
CA ASP A 213 -1.98 16.48 -1.33
C ASP A 213 -1.91 15.39 -2.42
N GLY A 214 -1.16 14.31 -2.20
CA GLY A 214 -0.89 13.24 -3.15
C GLY A 214 0.44 13.36 -3.91
N LEU A 215 1.29 14.35 -3.62
CA LEU A 215 2.67 14.41 -4.13
C LEU A 215 3.43 13.19 -3.61
N ARG A 216 3.92 12.38 -4.53
CA ARG A 216 4.59 11.12 -4.21
C ARG A 216 6.00 11.05 -4.80
N PHE A 217 6.90 10.43 -4.04
CA PHE A 217 8.28 10.18 -4.41
C PHE A 217 8.56 8.69 -4.36
N SER A 218 9.29 8.21 -5.35
CA SER A 218 9.90 6.88 -5.42
C SER A 218 11.41 7.10 -5.54
N ILE A 219 12.15 6.82 -4.47
CA ILE A 219 13.53 7.27 -4.28
C ILE A 219 14.45 6.08 -4.12
N GLN A 220 15.46 5.97 -4.97
CA GLN A 220 16.58 5.05 -4.83
C GLN A 220 17.86 5.85 -4.56
N SER A 221 18.51 5.58 -3.42
CA SER A 221 19.71 6.30 -2.99
C SER A 221 20.69 5.35 -2.33
N THR A 222 21.99 5.51 -2.59
CA THR A 222 23.04 4.74 -1.90
C THR A 222 23.33 5.27 -0.49
N LYS A 223 22.92 6.51 -0.17
CA LYS A 223 23.20 7.18 1.11
C LYS A 223 21.90 7.58 1.82
N PRO A 224 21.87 7.52 3.16
CA PRO A 224 20.75 8.06 3.90
C PRO A 224 20.72 9.59 3.81
N PHE A 225 19.53 10.15 3.75
CA PHE A 225 19.28 11.58 3.82
C PHE A 225 17.83 11.84 4.27
N THR A 226 17.51 13.09 4.53
CA THR A 226 16.15 13.51 4.87
C THR A 226 15.63 14.48 3.82
N LEU A 227 14.34 14.42 3.54
CA LEU A 227 13.65 15.22 2.53
C LEU A 227 12.46 15.94 3.16
N ASN A 228 12.28 17.20 2.83
CA ASN A 228 11.09 17.96 3.17
C ASN A 228 10.49 18.59 1.91
N ALA A 229 9.17 18.79 1.91
CA ALA A 229 8.49 19.64 0.96
C ALA A 229 7.71 20.75 1.70
N ASP A 230 7.75 21.95 1.13
CA ASP A 230 6.92 23.09 1.51
C ASP A 230 6.03 23.49 0.32
N ILE A 231 4.94 24.19 0.59
CA ILE A 231 4.07 24.81 -0.43
C ILE A 231 4.11 26.33 -0.26
N PRO A 232 5.12 27.04 -0.78
CA PRO A 232 5.09 28.48 -0.80
C PRO A 232 3.98 28.98 -1.71
N PHE A 233 3.30 30.03 -1.25
CA PHE A 233 2.31 30.72 -2.05
C PHE A 233 2.97 31.67 -3.05
N GLY A 234 2.41 31.69 -4.25
CA GLY A 234 2.73 32.59 -5.34
C GLY A 234 3.77 32.05 -6.33
N VAL A 235 3.39 32.03 -7.60
CA VAL A 235 4.30 31.84 -8.73
C VAL A 235 4.27 33.11 -9.59
N ALA A 236 5.42 33.77 -9.75
CA ALA A 236 5.53 34.98 -10.55
C ALA A 236 5.26 34.67 -12.03
N ALA A 237 4.45 35.49 -12.71
CA ALA A 237 4.06 35.21 -14.10
C ALA A 237 5.27 35.17 -15.05
N GLU A 238 6.24 36.06 -14.83
CA GLU A 238 7.51 36.14 -15.55
C GLU A 238 8.42 34.90 -15.37
N SER A 239 8.17 34.11 -14.32
CA SER A 239 8.87 32.85 -14.07
C SER A 239 8.27 31.67 -14.84
N LEU A 240 7.11 31.84 -15.47
CA LEU A 240 6.49 30.81 -16.30
C LEU A 240 7.00 30.89 -17.75
N PRO A 241 7.09 29.76 -18.47
CA PRO A 241 7.28 29.79 -19.91
C PRO A 241 6.12 30.53 -20.60
N GLU A 242 6.40 31.34 -21.63
CA GLU A 242 5.42 32.25 -22.28
C GLU A 242 4.15 31.55 -22.79
N SER A 243 4.25 30.29 -23.21
CA SER A 243 3.13 29.49 -23.70
C SER A 243 2.43 28.67 -22.62
N HIS A 244 2.71 28.89 -21.34
CA HIS A 244 2.22 28.06 -20.25
C HIS A 244 1.46 28.87 -19.20
N LYS A 245 0.46 28.24 -18.60
CA LYS A 245 -0.22 28.75 -17.40
C LYS A 245 0.04 27.79 -16.25
N SER A 246 0.28 28.29 -15.04
CA SER A 246 0.27 27.42 -13.86
C SER A 246 -1.13 26.87 -13.65
N LEU A 247 -1.25 25.54 -13.52
CA LEU A 247 -2.52 24.88 -13.23
C LEU A 247 -3.11 25.36 -11.89
N MET A 248 -2.23 25.79 -10.99
CA MET A 248 -2.61 26.18 -9.65
C MET A 248 -3.13 27.62 -9.55
N LEU A 249 -3.23 28.38 -10.66
CA LEU A 249 -3.81 29.73 -10.71
C LEU A 249 -5.33 29.72 -10.64
N ARG A 250 -5.92 30.38 -9.63
CA ARG A 250 -7.40 30.50 -9.48
C ARG A 250 -8.05 31.68 -10.21
N SER A 251 -7.32 32.61 -10.82
CA SER A 251 -7.91 33.83 -11.38
C SER A 251 -7.41 34.18 -12.78
N ASN A 252 -8.35 34.54 -13.67
CA ASN A 252 -8.08 35.20 -14.96
C ASN A 252 -7.78 36.71 -14.79
N VAL A 253 -7.71 37.20 -13.55
CA VAL A 253 -7.30 38.58 -13.24
C VAL A 253 -5.79 38.57 -13.03
N VAL A 254 -5.08 39.32 -13.88
CA VAL A 254 -3.62 39.40 -14.06
C VAL A 254 -2.82 39.80 -12.79
N SER A 255 -3.47 40.02 -11.64
CA SER A 255 -2.88 40.81 -10.55
C SER A 255 -2.74 40.11 -9.19
N LEU A 256 -3.13 38.83 -9.04
CA LEU A 256 -2.94 38.09 -7.79
C LEU A 256 -2.31 36.71 -8.04
N PRO A 257 -1.20 36.36 -7.38
CA PRO A 257 -0.54 35.07 -7.56
C PRO A 257 -1.25 33.99 -6.72
N ASP A 258 -2.52 33.71 -7.01
CA ASP A 258 -3.30 32.63 -6.39
C ASP A 258 -2.84 31.25 -6.90
N SER A 259 -1.56 30.95 -6.74
CA SER A 259 -0.92 29.70 -7.16
C SER A 259 0.12 29.28 -6.14
N PHE A 260 0.58 28.04 -6.22
CA PHE A 260 1.65 27.54 -5.39
C PHE A 260 2.59 26.67 -6.20
N TYR A 261 3.74 26.37 -5.62
CA TYR A 261 4.70 25.40 -6.11
C TYR A 261 5.15 24.53 -4.95
N TRP A 262 5.63 23.32 -5.23
CA TRP A 262 6.28 22.50 -4.22
C TRP A 262 7.75 22.89 -4.14
N LYS A 263 8.22 23.33 -2.97
CA LYS A 263 9.64 23.52 -2.68
C LYS A 263 10.15 22.28 -1.96
N VAL A 264 10.89 21.42 -2.67
CA VAL A 264 11.47 20.20 -2.12
C VAL A 264 12.94 20.43 -1.80
N ASN A 265 13.32 20.13 -0.57
CA ASN A 265 14.68 20.27 -0.04
C ASN A 265 15.14 18.94 0.57
N SER A 266 16.43 18.65 0.49
CA SER A 266 17.05 17.49 1.13
C SER A 266 18.29 17.89 1.92
N THR A 267 18.66 17.08 2.91
CA THR A 267 19.93 17.23 3.65
C THR A 267 21.16 16.77 2.86
N ALA A 268 20.96 16.21 1.66
CA ALA A 268 22.04 15.70 0.83
C ALA A 268 21.89 16.13 -0.64
N PRO A 269 21.88 17.45 -0.93
CA PRO A 269 21.49 18.02 -2.23
C PRO A 269 22.42 17.65 -3.40
N THR A 270 23.62 17.16 -3.11
CA THR A 270 24.61 16.74 -4.11
C THR A 270 24.70 15.23 -4.26
N SER A 271 23.89 14.45 -3.54
CA SER A 271 23.91 13.00 -3.65
C SER A 271 23.22 12.55 -4.92
N ALA A 272 23.87 11.67 -5.68
CA ALA A 272 23.24 11.01 -6.81
C ALA A 272 22.13 10.09 -6.29
N VAL A 273 20.90 10.41 -6.66
CA VAL A 273 19.69 9.65 -6.32
C VAL A 273 18.92 9.36 -7.60
N ALA A 274 18.31 8.20 -7.74
CA ALA A 274 17.38 7.93 -8.83
C ALA A 274 15.95 8.10 -8.30
N VAL A 275 15.20 9.01 -8.89
CA VAL A 275 13.89 9.43 -8.35
C VAL A 275 12.83 9.46 -9.44
N ASN A 276 11.69 8.86 -9.15
CA ASN A 276 10.45 9.09 -9.89
C ASN A 276 9.48 9.87 -8.98
N MET A 277 8.78 10.84 -9.53
CA MET A 277 7.82 11.67 -8.81
C MET A 277 6.45 11.57 -9.45
N THR A 278 5.39 11.65 -8.64
CA THR A 278 4.01 11.70 -9.11
C THR A 278 3.33 12.93 -8.52
N PHE A 279 2.77 13.76 -9.40
CA PHE A 279 2.14 15.03 -9.02
C PHE A 279 0.62 14.93 -9.16
N PRO A 280 -0.15 15.29 -8.11
CA PRO A 280 -1.60 15.27 -8.16
C PRO A 280 -2.14 16.38 -9.08
N VAL A 281 -3.16 16.05 -9.88
CA VAL A 281 -3.87 16.99 -10.74
C VAL A 281 -5.30 17.16 -10.23
N ASN A 282 -5.65 18.38 -9.82
CA ASN A 282 -7.02 18.70 -9.46
C ASN A 282 -7.84 19.01 -10.73
N PRO A 283 -8.81 18.16 -11.11
CA PRO A 283 -9.59 18.36 -12.33
C PRO A 283 -10.49 19.59 -12.26
N ALA A 284 -10.94 20.01 -11.07
CA ALA A 284 -11.77 21.20 -10.92
C ALA A 284 -10.96 22.47 -11.23
N LEU A 285 -9.72 22.54 -10.75
CA LEU A 285 -8.81 23.66 -11.09
C LEU A 285 -8.48 23.67 -12.58
N LEU A 286 -8.26 22.50 -13.19
CA LEU A 286 -8.02 22.40 -14.63
C LEU A 286 -9.23 22.91 -15.43
N GLN A 287 -10.43 22.47 -15.09
CA GLN A 287 -11.67 22.90 -15.76
C GLN A 287 -11.94 24.39 -15.55
N GLN A 288 -11.62 24.94 -14.38
CA GLN A 288 -11.74 26.38 -14.13
C GLN A 288 -10.75 27.19 -14.98
N LEU A 289 -9.54 26.67 -15.19
CA LEU A 289 -8.48 27.37 -15.90
C LEU A 289 -8.67 27.39 -17.44
N VAL A 290 -9.09 26.26 -18.03
CA VAL A 290 -9.21 26.14 -19.50
C VAL A 290 -10.62 25.87 -20.01
N GLY A 291 -11.57 25.58 -19.13
CA GLY A 291 -12.93 25.16 -19.48
C GLY A 291 -13.08 23.63 -19.58
N PRO A 292 -14.32 23.09 -19.44
CA PRO A 292 -14.55 21.63 -19.40
C PRO A 292 -14.09 20.88 -20.66
N GLU A 293 -14.37 21.43 -21.85
CA GLU A 293 -13.99 20.78 -23.11
C GLU A 293 -12.47 20.83 -23.36
N ALA A 294 -11.83 21.97 -23.10
CA ALA A 294 -10.38 22.08 -23.26
C ALA A 294 -9.64 21.21 -22.24
N ALA A 295 -10.17 21.05 -21.02
CA ALA A 295 -9.58 20.20 -19.98
C ALA A 295 -9.42 18.73 -20.43
N LYS A 296 -10.34 18.21 -21.24
CA LYS A 296 -10.25 16.83 -21.80
C LYS A 296 -9.02 16.63 -22.68
N HIS A 297 -8.56 17.71 -23.32
CA HIS A 297 -7.43 17.73 -24.26
C HIS A 297 -6.22 18.52 -23.75
N ALA A 298 -6.23 18.91 -22.47
CA ALA A 298 -5.15 19.69 -21.89
C ALA A 298 -3.84 18.89 -21.86
N HIS A 299 -2.75 19.57 -22.24
CA HIS A 299 -1.42 19.02 -22.13
C HIS A 299 -0.77 19.55 -20.85
N LEU A 300 -0.63 18.65 -19.86
CA LEU A 300 -0.08 18.99 -18.56
C LEU A 300 1.38 18.57 -18.47
N VAL A 301 2.20 19.45 -17.92
CA VAL A 301 3.62 19.20 -17.68
C VAL A 301 4.02 19.73 -16.31
N VAL A 302 4.94 19.04 -15.65
CA VAL A 302 5.68 19.52 -14.50
C VAL A 302 6.92 20.26 -14.99
N ALA A 303 7.19 21.41 -14.39
CA ALA A 303 8.39 22.19 -14.60
C ALA A 303 9.15 22.39 -13.29
N LYS A 304 10.48 22.47 -13.38
CA LYS A 304 11.40 22.57 -12.25
C LYS A 304 12.31 23.79 -12.39
N ARG A 305 12.70 24.38 -11.25
CA ARG A 305 13.90 25.25 -11.13
C ARG A 305 14.69 24.89 -9.88
N ALA A 306 15.89 25.47 -9.73
CA ALA A 306 16.72 25.24 -8.56
C ALA A 306 16.01 25.66 -7.26
N VAL A 307 16.34 24.99 -6.15
CA VAL A 307 15.57 25.10 -4.91
C VAL A 307 15.59 26.49 -4.27
N ASP A 308 16.70 27.21 -4.41
CA ASP A 308 16.86 28.60 -3.97
C ASP A 308 16.94 29.59 -5.14
N ALA A 309 16.38 29.20 -6.30
CA ALA A 309 16.27 30.10 -7.43
C ALA A 309 15.46 31.36 -7.05
N PRO A 310 15.93 32.57 -7.42
CA PRO A 310 15.17 33.81 -7.26
C PRO A 310 13.78 33.71 -7.90
N ALA A 311 12.79 34.44 -7.37
CA ALA A 311 11.39 34.35 -7.80
C ALA A 311 11.18 34.58 -9.31
N ALA A 312 12.01 35.43 -9.94
CA ALA A 312 11.96 35.72 -11.38
C ALA A 312 12.60 34.62 -12.26
N THR A 313 13.29 33.64 -11.68
CA THR A 313 13.96 32.59 -12.44
C THR A 313 12.95 31.67 -13.10
N ARG A 314 13.06 31.49 -14.41
CA ARG A 314 12.11 30.69 -15.19
C ARG A 314 12.11 29.21 -14.79
N PHE A 315 10.93 28.64 -14.65
CA PHE A 315 10.73 27.20 -14.56
C PHE A 315 10.97 26.53 -15.92
N GLN A 316 11.60 25.36 -15.90
CA GLN A 316 11.89 24.58 -17.12
C GLN A 316 11.09 23.27 -17.09
N PRO A 317 10.28 22.96 -18.12
CA PRO A 317 9.58 21.69 -18.21
C PRO A 317 10.54 20.50 -18.10
N LEU A 318 10.18 19.53 -17.27
CA LEU A 318 10.95 18.30 -17.11
C LEU A 318 10.79 17.39 -18.34
N LYS A 319 11.79 16.54 -18.60
CA LYS A 319 11.73 15.50 -19.63
C LYS A 319 11.20 14.19 -19.02
N GLY A 320 10.77 13.24 -19.86
CA GLY A 320 10.40 11.89 -19.39
C GLY A 320 9.18 11.87 -18.47
N GLN A 321 8.18 12.70 -18.77
CA GLN A 321 6.95 12.80 -18.00
C GLN A 321 5.73 12.40 -18.82
N HIS A 322 4.70 11.89 -18.15
CA HIS A 322 3.42 11.57 -18.77
C HIS A 322 2.24 11.86 -17.83
N PHE A 323 1.14 12.33 -18.40
CA PHE A 323 -0.10 12.57 -17.67
C PHE A 323 -1.02 11.35 -17.74
N ASP A 324 -1.25 10.72 -16.59
CA ASP A 324 -2.26 9.67 -16.43
C ASP A 324 -3.62 10.32 -16.12
N LYS A 325 -4.50 10.32 -17.12
CA LYS A 325 -5.85 10.88 -17.01
C LYS A 325 -6.76 10.08 -16.08
N CYS A 326 -6.57 8.76 -16.00
CA CYS A 326 -7.39 7.87 -15.20
C CYS A 326 -7.13 8.11 -13.71
N ASN A 327 -5.84 8.15 -13.36
CA ASN A 327 -5.40 8.36 -11.98
C ASN A 327 -5.27 9.85 -11.61
N ARG A 328 -5.42 10.76 -12.59
CA ARG A 328 -5.34 12.22 -12.43
C ARG A 328 -4.01 12.66 -11.82
N VAL A 329 -2.92 12.12 -12.35
CA VAL A 329 -1.57 12.39 -11.88
C VAL A 329 -0.59 12.56 -13.03
N ILE A 330 0.46 13.34 -12.83
CA ILE A 330 1.59 13.43 -13.76
C ILE A 330 2.75 12.67 -13.17
N HIS A 331 3.22 11.66 -13.87
CA HIS A 331 4.42 10.93 -13.50
C HIS A 331 5.64 11.58 -14.18
N VAL A 332 6.71 11.76 -13.41
CA VAL A 332 8.00 12.29 -13.86
C VAL A 332 9.06 11.26 -13.50
N GLY A 333 9.73 10.70 -14.49
CA GLY A 333 10.73 9.66 -14.28
C GLY A 333 12.17 10.11 -14.43
N GLY A 334 13.09 9.36 -13.82
CA GLY A 334 14.53 9.45 -14.12
C GLY A 334 15.22 10.72 -13.62
N LEU A 335 14.73 11.32 -12.53
CA LEU A 335 15.40 12.46 -11.91
C LEU A 335 16.64 11.99 -11.13
N THR A 336 17.74 12.72 -11.27
CA THR A 336 19.00 12.43 -10.57
C THR A 336 19.17 13.22 -9.25
N ALA A 337 18.22 14.11 -8.96
CA ALA A 337 18.20 14.97 -7.78
C ALA A 337 16.76 15.37 -7.41
N VAL A 338 16.43 15.25 -6.11
CA VAL A 338 15.11 15.60 -5.54
C VAL A 338 14.92 17.11 -5.38
N ASP A 339 15.99 17.84 -5.03
CA ASP A 339 15.93 19.25 -4.67
C ASP A 339 15.44 20.13 -5.83
N GLY A 340 14.50 21.02 -5.54
CA GLY A 340 14.00 21.98 -6.51
C GLY A 340 12.67 22.59 -6.14
N GLN A 341 12.27 23.56 -6.94
CA GLN A 341 10.91 24.08 -6.94
C GLN A 341 10.16 23.50 -8.14
N TYR A 342 8.96 22.95 -7.90
CA TYR A 342 8.17 22.24 -8.90
C TYR A 342 6.80 22.86 -9.06
N VAL A 343 6.33 22.97 -10.31
CA VAL A 343 5.01 23.51 -10.63
C VAL A 343 4.36 22.68 -11.73
N VAL A 344 3.04 22.48 -11.66
CA VAL A 344 2.25 21.90 -12.75
C VAL A 344 1.77 23.02 -13.66
N LEU A 345 2.06 22.87 -14.95
CA LEU A 345 1.72 23.80 -16.01
C LEU A 345 0.73 23.17 -16.99
N VAL A 346 -0.16 24.01 -17.50
CA VAL A 346 -0.98 23.72 -18.68
C VAL A 346 -0.29 24.38 -19.87
N ALA A 347 0.19 23.57 -20.81
CA ALA A 347 0.74 24.06 -22.06
C ALA A 347 -0.39 24.59 -22.94
N ALA A 348 -0.20 25.77 -23.54
CA ALA A 348 -1.08 26.25 -24.59
C ALA A 348 -1.06 25.23 -25.73
N LYS A 349 -2.25 24.96 -26.29
CA LYS A 349 -2.38 24.19 -27.53
C LYS A 349 -1.42 24.83 -28.54
N ALA A 350 -0.46 24.07 -29.05
CA ALA A 350 0.36 24.56 -30.16
C ALA A 350 -0.63 24.95 -31.26
N GLU A 351 -0.77 26.26 -31.51
CA GLU A 351 -1.45 26.73 -32.69
C GLU A 351 -0.63 26.18 -33.86
N GLY A 352 -1.08 25.04 -34.40
CA GLY A 352 -0.56 24.55 -35.65
C GLY A 352 -0.71 25.69 -36.63
N LYS A 353 0.42 26.27 -37.06
CA LYS A 353 0.46 27.06 -38.28
C LYS A 353 -0.12 26.14 -39.36
N CYS A 354 -1.38 26.38 -39.73
CA CYS A 354 -1.94 25.89 -40.97
C CYS A 354 -1.13 26.53 -42.10
N GLY A 355 0.02 25.91 -42.41
CA GLY A 355 0.62 26.05 -43.72
C GLY A 355 -0.43 25.58 -44.71
N LYS A 356 -0.93 26.53 -45.50
CA LYS A 356 -1.75 26.23 -46.68
C LYS A 356 -0.90 25.42 -47.65
N THR A 357 -0.90 24.11 -47.52
CA THR A 357 -0.57 23.21 -48.63
C THR A 357 -1.87 22.70 -49.21
N LYS A 358 -2.14 23.18 -50.43
CA LYS A 358 -3.19 22.67 -51.31
C LYS A 358 -2.98 21.16 -51.51
N GLY A 359 -4.08 20.43 -51.52
CA GLY A 359 -4.23 19.22 -52.33
C GLY A 359 -4.50 17.94 -51.54
N GLY A 360 -5.64 17.32 -51.84
CA GLY A 360 -5.85 15.89 -51.71
C GLY A 360 -6.78 15.48 -50.59
N GLU A 361 -8.07 15.40 -50.90
CA GLU A 361 -8.99 14.48 -50.22
C GLU A 361 -8.40 13.07 -50.24
N LYS A 362 -8.18 12.49 -49.07
CA LYS A 362 -8.45 11.08 -48.82
C LYS A 362 -9.04 10.91 -47.43
N GLU A 363 -10.29 10.48 -47.47
CA GLU A 363 -11.09 9.93 -46.39
C GLU A 363 -10.41 8.68 -45.82
N GLU A 364 -10.18 8.64 -44.50
CA GLU A 364 -9.90 7.37 -43.81
C GLU A 364 -10.47 7.42 -42.38
N GLN A 365 -11.50 6.59 -42.17
CA GLN A 365 -12.11 6.26 -40.89
C GLN A 365 -11.09 5.55 -39.99
N GLY A 366 -11.02 5.94 -38.70
CA GLY A 366 -10.07 5.31 -37.78
C GLY A 366 -10.36 5.51 -36.29
N ARG A 367 -11.31 4.73 -35.77
CA ARG A 367 -11.28 4.00 -34.48
C ARG A 367 -10.79 4.71 -33.21
N ALA A 368 -11.73 4.96 -32.30
CA ALA A 368 -11.45 5.14 -30.87
C ALA A 368 -10.80 3.87 -30.30
N ALA A 369 -9.54 3.97 -29.84
CA ALA A 369 -8.86 2.90 -29.15
C ALA A 369 -9.08 3.05 -27.64
N ALA A 370 -9.90 2.16 -27.10
CA ALA A 370 -10.06 1.91 -25.69
C ALA A 370 -8.75 1.41 -25.07
N CYS A 371 -8.55 1.77 -23.80
CA CYS A 371 -7.48 1.30 -22.93
C CYS A 371 -7.38 -0.24 -23.02
N THR A 372 -6.30 -0.74 -23.64
CA THR A 372 -6.00 -2.17 -23.70
C THR A 372 -4.54 -2.35 -23.35
N THR A 373 -4.29 -3.01 -22.23
CA THR A 373 -2.99 -3.46 -21.75
C THR A 373 -2.51 -4.62 -22.61
N GLN A 374 -1.36 -4.48 -23.27
CA GLN A 374 -0.64 -5.61 -23.82
C GLN A 374 0.81 -5.61 -23.33
N SER A 375 1.08 -6.67 -22.57
CA SER A 375 2.38 -7.17 -22.14
C SER A 375 3.15 -7.71 -23.36
N ALA A 376 4.43 -7.38 -23.45
CA ALA A 376 5.38 -8.10 -24.27
C ALA A 376 6.76 -8.08 -23.60
N ALA A 377 7.31 -9.26 -23.38
CA ALA A 377 8.71 -9.53 -23.06
C ALA A 377 9.12 -10.79 -23.87
N PRO A 378 10.40 -11.15 -23.97
CA PRO A 378 11.58 -10.34 -24.28
C PRO A 378 12.42 -11.00 -25.40
N THR A 379 13.49 -10.33 -25.86
CA THR A 379 14.52 -10.98 -26.69
C THR A 379 15.87 -10.95 -25.98
N THR A 380 16.50 -12.11 -26.00
CA THR A 380 17.76 -12.56 -25.40
C THR A 380 18.99 -11.76 -25.81
N ALA A 381 19.93 -11.56 -24.87
CA ALA A 381 21.36 -11.50 -25.14
C ALA A 381 22.16 -11.98 -23.91
N LYS A 382 23.35 -12.50 -24.19
CA LYS A 382 24.15 -13.49 -23.45
C LYS A 382 25.42 -12.84 -22.88
N ASP A 383 26.18 -13.66 -22.15
CA ASP A 383 27.61 -13.52 -21.74
C ASP A 383 27.88 -12.77 -20.42
N SER A 384 28.32 -13.49 -19.37
CA SER A 384 29.72 -13.79 -18.97
C SER A 384 30.34 -12.58 -18.24
N GLU A 385 31.06 -12.65 -17.13
CA GLU A 385 31.88 -13.69 -16.53
C GLU A 385 32.35 -13.21 -15.12
N THR A 386 32.86 -14.15 -14.33
CA THR A 386 33.93 -13.99 -13.32
C THR A 386 33.59 -13.51 -11.90
N VAL A 387 33.60 -14.52 -11.04
CA VAL A 387 33.73 -14.53 -9.59
C VAL A 387 35.16 -14.20 -9.17
N ALA A 388 35.33 -13.39 -8.11
CA ALA A 388 36.46 -13.51 -7.18
C ALA A 388 36.02 -13.14 -5.75
N PRO A 389 36.62 -13.73 -4.69
CA PRO A 389 35.96 -13.87 -3.39
C PRO A 389 36.69 -13.16 -2.22
N VAL A 390 36.03 -13.16 -1.04
CA VAL A 390 36.60 -13.05 0.34
C VAL A 390 36.89 -11.60 0.85
N PRO A 391 36.84 -11.26 2.17
CA PRO A 391 36.59 -12.06 3.38
C PRO A 391 35.46 -11.58 4.32
N GLN A 392 35.03 -12.55 5.14
CA GLN A 392 34.42 -12.37 6.46
C GLN A 392 35.35 -11.60 7.41
N VAL A 393 34.80 -10.70 8.22
CA VAL A 393 35.43 -10.27 9.47
C VAL A 393 34.48 -10.57 10.62
N ASN A 394 35.07 -11.24 11.60
CA ASN A 394 34.46 -11.84 12.77
C ASN A 394 33.92 -10.83 13.79
N ALA A 395 32.96 -11.36 14.53
CA ALA A 395 32.44 -10.93 15.81
C ALA A 395 33.49 -10.33 16.77
N ALA A 396 33.05 -9.29 17.49
CA ALA A 396 33.60 -8.91 18.78
C ALA A 396 32.45 -8.84 19.81
N THR A 397 32.52 -9.78 20.73
CA THR A 397 31.81 -9.94 22.00
C THR A 397 32.19 -8.83 22.99
N ALA A 398 31.22 -8.21 23.70
CA ALA A 398 30.92 -8.35 25.14
C ALA A 398 30.84 -6.93 25.79
N PRO A 399 30.48 -6.73 27.08
CA PRO A 399 29.67 -7.49 28.06
C PRO A 399 28.41 -6.68 28.51
N GLY A 400 27.34 -7.25 29.06
CA GLY A 400 27.25 -7.77 30.43
C GLY A 400 26.92 -6.66 31.44
N TYR A 401 25.64 -6.48 31.79
CA TYR A 401 25.23 -5.82 33.03
C TYR A 401 24.12 -6.62 33.72
N LEU A 402 24.46 -7.10 34.91
CA LEU A 402 23.60 -7.67 35.93
C LEU A 402 22.74 -6.57 36.57
N GLY A 403 21.47 -6.84 36.78
CA GLY A 403 20.56 -6.03 37.59
C GLY A 403 19.51 -6.94 38.23
N ALA A 404 19.62 -7.10 39.54
CA ALA A 404 18.94 -8.10 40.34
C ALA A 404 17.47 -7.79 40.66
N SER A 405 16.73 -8.89 40.90
CA SER A 405 15.71 -9.12 41.93
C SER A 405 14.75 -8.00 42.34
N TRP A 406 13.44 -8.25 42.26
CA TRP A 406 12.54 -8.22 43.42
C TRP A 406 11.43 -9.28 43.26
N LEU A 407 11.49 -10.27 44.15
CA LEU A 407 10.45 -11.24 44.46
C LEU A 407 9.47 -10.56 45.42
N LEU A 408 8.17 -10.64 45.17
CA LEU A 408 7.18 -10.57 46.25
C LEU A 408 6.00 -11.50 45.95
N LEU A 409 5.71 -12.27 46.98
CA LEU A 409 4.88 -13.44 47.14
C LEU A 409 3.48 -13.04 47.63
N LEU A 410 2.57 -14.02 47.60
CA LEU A 410 1.23 -14.11 48.23
C LEU A 410 0.08 -13.57 47.34
N GLY A 411 -0.99 -14.30 47.10
CA GLY A 411 -1.46 -15.56 47.68
C GLY A 411 -2.99 -15.54 47.71
N LEU A 412 -3.61 -16.63 47.22
CA LEU A 412 -4.95 -17.16 47.47
C LEU A 412 -6.13 -16.18 47.68
N PHE A 413 -7.21 -16.38 46.93
CA PHE A 413 -8.47 -16.81 47.54
C PHE A 413 -9.31 -17.65 46.58
N VAL A 414 -9.79 -18.77 47.12
CA VAL A 414 -10.79 -19.69 46.58
C VAL A 414 -12.17 -19.15 46.93
N LEU A 415 -13.07 -19.07 45.94
CA LEU A 415 -14.49 -19.42 46.03
C LEU A 415 -15.09 -19.51 44.63
#